data_AF-A0A7R9LK08-F1
#
_entry.id   AF-A0A7R9LK08-F1
#
_cell.length_a   1.000
_cell.length_b   1.000
_cell.length_c   1.000
_cell.angle_alpha   90.00
_cell.angle_beta   90.00
_cell.angle_gamma   90.00
#
_symmetry.space_group_name_H-M   'P 1'
#
loop_
_entity.id
_entity.type
_entity.pdbx_description
1 polymer ?
#
loop_
_entity_poly.entity_id
_entity_poly.type
_entity_poly.pdbx_seq_one_letter_code
_entity_poly.pdbx_strand_id
1 'polypeptide(L)' 'MTDSSVDLSGKSSTAMRKPYSTEREVLLEDNLESKNPFKLFHHWFEGIKNCGKVYEPNAVCLATSDV' A
#
# COMPACT_ATOMS: atom_id res chain seq x y z
N MET A 1 -17.71 12.79 28.97
CA MET A 1 -17.37 12.16 27.69
C MET A 1 -17.12 13.29 26.70
N THR A 2 -15.86 13.69 26.52
CA THR A 2 -15.49 14.78 25.61
C THR A 2 -15.34 14.21 24.20
N ASP A 3 -16.29 14.55 23.33
CA ASP A 3 -16.18 14.37 21.89
C ASP A 3 -14.96 15.18 21.41
N SER A 4 -13.94 14.46 20.95
CA SER A 4 -12.72 15.07 20.42
C SER A 4 -12.93 15.27 18.92
N SER A 5 -13.72 16.29 18.57
CA SER A 5 -13.82 16.79 17.20
C SER A 5 -12.42 17.26 16.75
N VAL A 6 -11.82 16.50 15.84
CA VAL A 6 -10.55 16.86 15.21
C VAL A 6 -10.82 17.99 14.22
N ASP A 7 -10.56 19.23 14.65
CA ASP A 7 -10.57 20.39 13.77
C ASP A 7 -9.46 20.22 12.70
N LEU A 8 -9.90 20.07 11.45
CA LEU A 8 -9.06 19.89 10.27
C LEU A 8 -8.73 21.21 9.56
N SER A 9 -9.13 22.37 10.11
CA SER A 9 -9.06 23.67 9.42
C SER A 9 -7.64 24.20 9.14
N GLY A 10 -6.57 23.49 9.55
CA GLY A 10 -5.17 23.91 9.36
C GLY A 10 -4.18 22.86 8.87
N LYS A 11 -4.59 21.63 8.51
CA LYS A 11 -3.64 20.59 8.08
C LYS A 11 -3.44 20.59 6.57
N SER A 12 -2.26 21.04 6.14
CA SER A 12 -1.75 20.82 4.79
C SER A 12 -1.86 19.33 4.42
N SER A 13 -2.31 19.00 3.20
CA SER A 13 -2.53 17.62 2.73
C SER A 13 -1.30 16.72 2.85
N THR A 14 -0.12 17.32 2.95
CA THR A 14 1.15 16.67 3.25
C THR A 14 1.15 15.94 4.60
N ALA A 15 0.43 16.45 5.60
CA ALA A 15 0.36 15.86 6.94
C ALA A 15 -0.57 14.62 7.02
N MET A 16 -1.35 14.34 5.97
CA MET A 16 -2.21 13.13 5.90
C MET A 16 -1.52 11.96 5.19
N ARG A 17 -0.43 12.22 4.46
CA ARG A 17 0.30 11.17 3.75
C ARG A 17 1.24 10.46 4.72
N LYS A 18 1.31 9.14 4.63
CA LYS A 18 2.45 8.42 5.20
C LYS A 18 3.72 8.87 4.46
N PRO A 19 4.85 9.05 5.16
CA PRO A 19 6.12 9.34 4.51
C PRO A 19 6.47 8.20 3.55
N TYR A 20 7.08 8.55 2.42
CA TYR A 20 7.61 7.56 1.49
C TYR A 20 8.80 6.83 2.11
N SER A 21 9.05 5.62 1.63
CA SER A 21 10.24 4.84 1.95
C SER A 21 11.52 5.58 1.54
N THR A 22 12.57 5.39 2.34
CA THR A 22 13.88 6.04 2.13
C THR A 22 14.74 5.25 1.14
N GLU A 23 15.88 5.81 0.70
CA GLU A 23 16.81 5.15 -0.23
C GLU A 23 17.30 3.76 0.24
N ARG A 24 17.27 3.50 1.55
CA ARG A 24 17.66 2.21 2.14
C ARG A 24 16.57 1.14 2.08
N GLU A 25 15.36 1.53 1.70
CA GLU A 25 14.18 0.67 1.62
C GLU A 25 13.74 0.46 0.15
N VAL A 26 14.62 0.79 -0.80
CA VAL A 26 14.32 0.65 -2.23
C VAL A 26 14.30 -0.82 -2.62
N LEU A 27 13.18 -1.26 -3.18
CA LEU A 27 13.04 -2.59 -3.75
C LEU A 27 13.72 -2.65 -5.13
N LEU A 28 14.97 -3.11 -5.17
CA LEU A 28 15.72 -3.40 -6.40
C LEU A 28 15.49 -4.84 -6.88
N GLU A 29 15.91 -5.14 -8.11
CA GLU A 29 15.76 -6.45 -8.76
C GLU A 29 16.40 -7.59 -7.97
N ASP A 30 17.50 -7.30 -7.27
CA ASP A 30 18.21 -8.28 -6.44
C ASP A 30 17.42 -8.68 -5.18
N ASN A 31 16.40 -7.91 -4.80
CA ASN A 31 15.52 -8.21 -3.68
C ASN A 31 14.31 -9.07 -4.10
N LEU A 32 14.13 -9.33 -5.40
CA LEU A 32 13.00 -10.12 -5.89
C LEU A 32 13.26 -11.62 -5.68
N GLU A 33 12.34 -12.27 -4.99
CA GLU A 33 12.38 -13.73 -4.79
C GLU A 33 12.20 -14.53 -6.10
N SER A 34 11.62 -13.89 -7.13
CA SER A 34 11.48 -14.46 -8.45
C SER A 34 11.43 -13.37 -9.52
N LYS A 35 12.07 -13.63 -10.67
CA LYS A 35 11.90 -12.81 -11.89
C LYS A 35 10.62 -13.16 -12.67
N ASN A 36 9.90 -14.21 -12.28
CA ASN A 36 8.60 -14.53 -12.87
C ASN A 36 7.51 -13.71 -12.19
N PRO A 37 6.80 -12.83 -12.92
CA PRO A 37 5.85 -11.89 -12.32
C PRO A 37 4.66 -12.58 -11.65
N PHE A 38 4.21 -13.73 -12.17
CA PHE A 38 3.10 -14.47 -11.58
C PHE A 38 3.48 -15.12 -10.24
N LYS A 39 4.68 -15.69 -10.16
CA LYS A 39 5.20 -16.28 -8.92
C LYS A 39 5.44 -15.20 -7.85
N LEU A 40 6.01 -14.07 -8.25
CA LEU A 40 6.25 -12.93 -7.37
C LEU A 40 4.94 -12.37 -6.80
N PHE A 41 3.95 -12.11 -7.67
CA PHE A 41 2.63 -11.65 -7.25
C PHE A 41 1.98 -12.64 -6.28
N HIS A 42 1.99 -13.94 -6.61
CA HIS A 42 1.39 -14.97 -5.76
C HIS A 42 2.03 -15.01 -4.36
N HIS A 43 3.36 -14.94 -4.29
CA HIS A 43 4.09 -14.92 -3.02
C HIS A 43 3.69 -13.71 -2.17
N TRP A 44 3.74 -12.50 -2.73
CA TRP A 44 3.37 -11.28 -2.00
C TRP A 44 1.90 -11.28 -1.59
N PHE A 45 1.01 -11.72 -2.48
CA PHE A 45 -0.42 -11.79 -2.20
C PHE A 45 -0.73 -12.74 -1.04
N GLU A 46 -0.14 -13.93 -1.01
CA GLU A 46 -0.30 -14.85 0.13
C GLU A 46 0.29 -14.29 1.42
N GLY A 47 1.43 -13.60 1.36
CA GLY A 47 2.00 -12.91 2.51
C GLY A 47 1.03 -11.90 3.13
N ILE A 48 0.39 -11.07 2.30
CA ILE A 48 -0.57 -10.06 2.75
C ILE A 48 -1.88 -10.71 3.22
N LYS A 49 -2.37 -11.72 2.50
CA LYS A 49 -3.59 -12.46 2.87
C LYS A 49 -3.48 -13.09 4.26
N ASN A 50 -2.30 -13.61 4.60
CA ASN A 50 -2.07 -14.30 5.88
C ASN A 50 -1.60 -13.37 7.01
N CYS A 51 -1.37 -12.07 6.76
CA CYS A 51 -0.83 -11.16 7.80
C CYS A 51 -1.87 -10.66 8.82
N GLY A 52 -3.16 -10.81 8.53
CA GLY A 52 -4.27 -10.38 9.41
C GLY A 52 -4.41 -8.87 9.60
N LYS A 53 -3.61 -8.05 8.92
CA LYS A 53 -3.61 -6.58 9.03
C LYS A 53 -4.30 -5.86 7.89
N VAL A 54 -4.43 -6.51 6.74
CA VAL A 54 -5.00 -5.93 5.51
C VAL A 54 -6.38 -6.52 5.28
N TYR A 55 -7.36 -5.64 5.12
CA TYR A 55 -8.72 -5.99 4.75
C TYR A 55 -8.86 -5.99 3.22
N GLU A 56 -9.57 -6.98 2.68
CA GLU A 56 -9.79 -7.15 1.23
C GLU A 56 -8.51 -7.03 0.38
N PRO A 57 -7.48 -7.89 0.60
CA PRO A 57 -6.23 -7.82 -0.16
C PRO A 57 -6.38 -8.02 -1.67
N ASN A 58 -7.53 -8.50 -2.13
CA ASN A 58 -7.91 -8.70 -3.52
C ASN A 58 -8.65 -7.50 -4.15
N ALA A 59 -8.97 -6.45 -3.38
CA ALA A 59 -9.61 -5.25 -3.93
C ALA A 59 -8.63 -4.50 -4.84
N VAL A 60 -9.05 -4.21 -6.07
CA VAL A 60 -8.23 -3.54 -7.09
C VAL A 60 -8.94 -2.31 -7.67
N CYS A 61 -8.22 -1.21 -7.81
CA CYS A 61 -8.70 -0.03 -8.52
C CYS A 61 -8.44 -0.19 -10.02
N LEU A 62 -9.44 -0.72 -10.74
CA LEU A 62 -9.37 -0.91 -12.20
C LEU A 62 -9.79 0.37 -12.91
N ALA A 63 -8.90 0.93 -13.73
CA ALA A 63 -9.21 2.00 -14.66
C ALA A 63 -9.40 1.43 -16.07
N THR A 64 -10.36 1.98 -16.82
CA THR A 64 -10.64 1.61 -18.21
C THR A 64 -10.63 2.87 -19.06
N SER A 65 -10.32 2.74 -20.36
CA SER A 65 -10.52 3.80 -21.35
C SER A 65 -11.65 3.42 -22.29
N ASP A 66 -12.19 4.42 -22.98
CA ASP A 66 -12.92 4.18 -24.22
C ASP A 66 -11.99 3.64 -25.32
N VAL A 67 -12.61 3.11 -26.37
CA VAL A 67 -11.92 2.54 -27.54
C VAL A 67 -11.87 3.53 -28.70
#